data_AF-A0A9J6AVM2-F1
#
_entry.id   AF-A0A9J6AVM2-F1
#
_cell.length_a   1.000
_cell.length_b   1.000
_cell.length_c   1.000
_cell.angle_alpha   90.00
_cell.angle_beta   90.00
_cell.angle_gamma   90.00
#
_symmetry.space_group_name_H-M   'P 1'
#
loop_
_entity.id
_entity.type
_entity.pdbx_description
1 polymer ?
#
loop_
_entity_poly.entity_id
_entity_poly.type
_entity_poly.pdbx_seq_one_letter_code
_entity_poly.pdbx_strand_id
1 'polypeptide(L)'
;MVKGELEESMTELEDSRRKLVTLKMQKDVACGAQETISSAVNGSMSPEKHTDRTKGVRELKESIEEAKILKEDRLSELQDAQEDNLHLSRQLQDLQNELKDDRYVYSSRAYTLCNDQLHHWSSEAERYKALADSLQADRSFIGRREKELVLKAEAVDAAKKAVDNSESRIEELEHHMHRFIIEKNELEIKMEEAIQDSGRKDIKDEFQIMGSALSKEIGMMEAQLNRWKETAQEAVSLREERRSLETSLGRKVIEHKDLIGKCAHQTGEIRTLKELAEKMQRDKQECEIFLEMLGQQIYDNRDILEIRESERRAHSQAEILRAALNEHDLELRVKSANEAESACQQRLSAAEAEIAELRAELDASDRANRGDKNKRREAETYISEIEAIGQAYEDMQTQNQHLLQQLAERDDYNIKLVSESVKIKQEQSLLSRKQVSTAQLQQSKTSLESLKMRITQSEDQMKVHIMEALSYTQEDRHLALLLETAKRESGDAEKELKWLRSAAFSAEKEYEQLHRKLDEIQMERETERSEKKKLDEELVELSNTVDELTSASGEAAVQRLQDEINDSKAILKCGVCLDRPKRS
;
A
#
# COMPACT_ATOMS: atom_id res chain seq x y z
N MET A 1 -49.52 -13.51 1.87
CA MET A 1 -50.96 -13.60 1.57
C MET A 1 -51.22 -14.14 0.17
N VAL A 2 -50.79 -13.46 -0.90
CA VAL A 2 -51.09 -13.87 -2.31
C VAL A 2 -50.69 -15.30 -2.69
N LYS A 3 -49.62 -15.86 -2.10
CA LYS A 3 -49.16 -17.22 -2.44
C LYS A 3 -50.09 -18.33 -1.92
N GLY A 4 -50.74 -18.12 -0.77
CA GLY A 4 -51.63 -19.12 -0.16
C GLY A 4 -52.99 -19.19 -0.86
N GLU A 5 -53.55 -18.04 -1.23
CA GLU A 5 -54.83 -17.95 -1.95
C GLU A 5 -54.75 -18.59 -3.36
N LEU A 6 -53.57 -18.52 -4.00
CA LEU A 6 -53.33 -19.14 -5.30
C LEU A 6 -53.22 -20.67 -5.22
N GLU A 7 -52.58 -21.19 -4.17
CA GLU A 7 -52.50 -22.64 -3.91
C GLU A 7 -53.88 -23.21 -3.60
N GLU A 8 -54.69 -22.51 -2.82
CA GLU A 8 -56.06 -22.91 -2.48
C GLU A 8 -56.96 -22.97 -3.73
N SER A 9 -56.95 -21.93 -4.57
CA SER A 9 -57.70 -21.94 -5.83
C SER A 9 -57.25 -23.02 -6.82
N MET A 10 -55.95 -23.33 -6.87
CA MET A 10 -55.44 -24.43 -7.70
C MET A 10 -55.96 -25.80 -7.24
N THR A 11 -56.05 -26.02 -5.93
CA THR A 11 -56.55 -27.30 -5.38
C THR A 11 -58.04 -27.50 -5.64
N GLU A 12 -58.86 -26.44 -5.54
CA GLU A 12 -60.30 -26.49 -5.87
C GLU A 12 -60.55 -26.79 -7.36
N LEU A 13 -59.68 -26.29 -8.23
CA LEU A 13 -59.75 -26.50 -9.67
C LEU A 13 -59.34 -27.92 -10.07
N GLU A 14 -58.34 -28.49 -9.40
CA GLU A 14 -57.98 -29.90 -9.55
C GLU A 14 -59.07 -30.85 -9.07
N ASP A 15 -59.73 -30.55 -7.96
CA ASP A 15 -60.86 -31.34 -7.45
C ASP A 15 -62.09 -31.26 -8.35
N SER A 16 -62.39 -30.08 -8.88
CA SER A 16 -63.45 -29.91 -9.88
C SER A 16 -63.16 -30.70 -11.16
N ARG A 17 -61.89 -30.73 -11.61
CA ARG A 17 -61.46 -31.55 -12.75
C ARG A 17 -61.62 -33.04 -12.48
N ARG A 18 -61.29 -33.54 -11.28
CA ARG A 18 -61.49 -34.95 -10.90
C ARG A 18 -62.99 -35.32 -10.92
N LYS A 19 -63.86 -34.48 -10.37
CA LYS A 19 -65.33 -34.67 -10.40
C LYS A 19 -65.88 -34.74 -11.83
N LEU A 20 -65.35 -33.92 -12.73
CA LEU A 20 -65.78 -33.86 -14.14
C LEU A 20 -65.36 -35.11 -14.93
N VAL A 21 -64.21 -35.72 -14.60
CA VAL A 21 -63.78 -37.02 -15.18
C VAL A 21 -64.70 -38.15 -14.71
N THR A 22 -65.08 -38.18 -13.44
CA THR A 22 -66.01 -39.20 -12.89
C THR A 22 -67.39 -39.11 -13.53
N LEU A 23 -67.92 -37.88 -13.73
CA LEU A 23 -69.19 -37.65 -14.45
C LEU A 23 -69.10 -38.04 -15.93
N LYS A 24 -67.93 -37.86 -16.57
CA LYS A 24 -67.71 -38.30 -17.95
C LYS A 24 -67.68 -39.84 -18.07
N MET A 25 -67.06 -40.53 -17.11
CA MET A 25 -67.09 -42.00 -17.07
C MET A 25 -68.49 -42.57 -16.82
N GLN A 26 -69.31 -41.90 -16.00
CA GLN A 26 -70.72 -42.30 -15.80
C GLN A 26 -71.59 -42.06 -17.04
N LYS A 27 -71.29 -41.02 -17.83
CA LYS A 27 -71.95 -40.75 -19.12
C LYS A 27 -71.58 -41.76 -20.20
N ASP A 28 -70.32 -42.21 -20.24
CA ASP A 28 -69.86 -43.21 -21.22
C ASP A 28 -70.40 -44.62 -20.92
N VAL A 29 -70.69 -44.95 -19.64
CA VAL A 29 -71.37 -46.20 -19.24
C VAL A 29 -72.87 -46.20 -19.58
N ALA A 30 -73.52 -45.03 -19.56
CA ALA A 30 -74.93 -44.89 -19.95
C ALA A 30 -75.15 -44.87 -21.49
N CYS A 31 -74.13 -44.50 -22.27
CA CYS A 31 -74.21 -44.43 -23.75
C CYS A 31 -73.98 -45.79 -24.46
N GLY A 32 -73.51 -46.83 -23.76
CA GLY A 32 -73.21 -48.14 -24.35
C GLY A 32 -74.42 -49.04 -24.62
N ALA A 33 -75.62 -48.65 -24.21
CA ALA A 33 -76.81 -49.50 -24.29
C ALA A 33 -77.99 -48.78 -24.95
N GLN A 34 -77.84 -48.35 -26.20
CA GLN A 34 -78.90 -48.39 -27.23
C GLN A 34 -78.42 -47.72 -28.53
N GLU A 35 -77.99 -48.53 -29.50
CA GLU A 35 -78.16 -48.23 -30.92
C GLU A 35 -77.89 -49.48 -31.78
N THR A 36 -78.97 -50.11 -32.26
CA THR A 36 -78.95 -50.84 -33.53
C THR A 36 -80.36 -50.78 -34.13
N ILE A 37 -80.46 -50.21 -35.33
CA ILE A 37 -81.68 -49.97 -36.10
C ILE A 37 -81.81 -51.06 -37.19
N SER A 38 -83.04 -51.58 -37.39
CA SER A 38 -83.71 -51.77 -38.71
C SER A 38 -84.34 -53.15 -39.01
N SER A 39 -85.61 -53.07 -39.43
CA SER A 39 -86.25 -53.82 -40.55
C SER A 39 -87.24 -54.96 -40.25
N ALA A 40 -88.53 -54.58 -40.21
CA ALA A 40 -89.72 -55.08 -40.93
C ALA A 40 -89.90 -56.55 -41.44
N VAL A 41 -91.14 -57.03 -41.21
CA VAL A 41 -92.05 -57.88 -42.06
C VAL A 41 -92.38 -59.33 -41.60
N ASN A 42 -93.65 -59.46 -41.12
CA ASN A 42 -94.68 -60.53 -41.19
C ASN A 42 -94.71 -61.85 -40.35
N GLY A 43 -95.87 -61.99 -39.67
CA GLY A 43 -96.63 -63.22 -39.34
C GLY A 43 -96.29 -63.88 -38.00
N SER A 44 -97.18 -64.15 -37.03
CA SER A 44 -98.65 -64.24 -36.97
C SER A 44 -99.16 -64.25 -35.51
N MET A 45 -100.30 -63.58 -35.25
CA MET A 45 -101.38 -63.86 -34.28
C MET A 45 -101.09 -64.12 -32.77
N SER A 46 -101.47 -63.19 -31.88
CA SER A 46 -102.53 -63.37 -30.83
C SER A 46 -102.58 -62.22 -29.78
N PRO A 47 -103.71 -62.03 -29.06
CA PRO A 47 -104.19 -60.70 -28.65
C PRO A 47 -103.77 -60.20 -27.25
N GLU A 48 -103.42 -58.91 -27.24
CA GLU A 48 -103.65 -57.84 -26.24
C GLU A 48 -104.06 -58.23 -24.79
N LYS A 49 -103.14 -57.98 -23.83
CA LYS A 49 -103.45 -57.77 -22.41
C LYS A 49 -103.09 -56.33 -22.00
N HIS A 50 -104.07 -55.63 -21.45
CA HIS A 50 -104.14 -54.17 -21.27
C HIS A 50 -103.32 -53.58 -20.10
N THR A 51 -102.37 -54.32 -19.50
CA THR A 51 -101.70 -53.93 -18.24
C THR A 51 -100.26 -53.41 -18.37
N ASP A 52 -99.59 -53.61 -19.51
CA ASP A 52 -98.20 -53.16 -19.72
C ASP A 52 -98.10 -51.72 -20.26
N ARG A 53 -99.10 -51.28 -21.04
CA ARG A 53 -99.10 -49.94 -21.67
C ARG A 53 -99.28 -48.81 -20.63
N THR A 54 -99.92 -49.08 -19.51
CA THR A 54 -100.14 -48.13 -18.40
C THR A 54 -98.94 -47.99 -17.47
N LYS A 55 -98.04 -48.98 -17.40
CA LYS A 55 -96.76 -48.88 -16.66
C LYS A 55 -95.74 -48.06 -17.44
N GLY A 56 -95.53 -48.35 -18.73
CA GLY A 56 -94.60 -47.58 -19.56
C GLY A 56 -94.99 -46.10 -19.72
N VAL A 57 -96.28 -45.78 -19.74
CA VAL A 57 -96.75 -44.38 -19.77
C VAL A 57 -96.54 -43.66 -18.42
N ARG A 58 -96.50 -44.39 -17.29
CA ARG A 58 -96.21 -43.81 -15.98
C ARG A 58 -94.71 -43.53 -15.81
N GLU A 59 -93.87 -44.50 -16.17
CA GLU A 59 -92.41 -44.36 -16.14
C GLU A 59 -91.93 -43.25 -17.09
N LEU A 60 -92.54 -43.12 -18.28
CA LEU A 60 -92.27 -41.99 -19.18
C LEU A 60 -92.70 -40.64 -18.60
N LYS A 61 -93.78 -40.59 -17.79
CA LYS A 61 -94.20 -39.35 -17.11
C LYS A 61 -93.24 -38.98 -15.98
N GLU A 62 -92.79 -39.96 -15.21
CA GLU A 62 -91.79 -39.77 -14.15
C GLU A 62 -90.46 -39.30 -14.73
N SER A 63 -89.98 -39.94 -15.81
CA SER A 63 -88.77 -39.53 -16.53
C SER A 63 -88.89 -38.12 -17.14
N ILE A 64 -90.06 -37.73 -17.66
CA ILE A 64 -90.31 -36.36 -18.13
C ILE A 64 -90.27 -35.36 -16.96
N GLU A 65 -90.76 -35.73 -15.80
CA GLU A 65 -90.77 -34.85 -14.63
C GLU A 65 -89.35 -34.70 -14.03
N GLU A 66 -88.59 -35.78 -13.93
CA GLU A 66 -87.16 -35.74 -13.57
C GLU A 66 -86.35 -34.88 -14.56
N ALA A 67 -86.61 -35.00 -15.86
CA ALA A 67 -85.96 -34.18 -16.87
C ALA A 67 -86.33 -32.69 -16.78
N LYS A 68 -87.53 -32.35 -16.29
CA LYS A 68 -87.91 -30.95 -16.02
C LYS A 68 -87.20 -30.41 -14.80
N ILE A 69 -87.17 -31.17 -13.70
CA ILE A 69 -86.45 -30.78 -12.48
C ILE A 69 -84.97 -30.57 -12.80
N LEU A 70 -84.34 -31.51 -13.50
CA LEU A 70 -82.94 -31.38 -13.90
C LEU A 70 -82.69 -30.19 -14.83
N LYS A 71 -83.64 -29.87 -15.70
CA LYS A 71 -83.56 -28.67 -16.54
C LYS A 71 -83.69 -27.39 -15.70
N GLU A 72 -84.57 -27.36 -14.71
CA GLU A 72 -84.74 -26.23 -13.78
C GLU A 72 -83.51 -26.05 -12.89
N ASP A 73 -82.95 -27.12 -12.34
CA ASP A 73 -81.68 -27.09 -11.60
C ASP A 73 -80.54 -26.56 -12.46
N ARG A 74 -80.42 -27.06 -13.71
CA ARG A 74 -79.38 -26.59 -14.64
C ARG A 74 -79.58 -25.15 -15.06
N LEU A 75 -80.83 -24.67 -15.13
CA LEU A 75 -81.15 -23.28 -15.38
C LEU A 75 -80.75 -22.41 -14.18
N SER A 76 -80.99 -22.89 -12.95
CA SER A 76 -80.59 -22.22 -11.70
C SER A 76 -79.07 -22.09 -11.61
N GLU A 77 -78.32 -23.18 -11.81
CA GLU A 77 -76.85 -23.16 -11.81
C GLU A 77 -76.28 -22.17 -12.84
N LEU A 78 -76.92 -22.07 -14.02
CA LEU A 78 -76.50 -21.14 -15.06
C LEU A 78 -76.81 -19.69 -14.71
N GLN A 79 -77.91 -19.45 -13.99
CA GLN A 79 -78.25 -18.12 -13.47
C GLN A 79 -77.25 -17.71 -12.38
N ASP A 80 -76.94 -18.59 -11.42
CA ASP A 80 -75.97 -18.34 -10.37
C ASP A 80 -74.58 -18.02 -10.96
N ALA A 81 -74.12 -18.82 -11.94
CA ALA A 81 -72.84 -18.58 -12.61
C ALA A 81 -72.82 -17.29 -13.46
N GLN A 82 -73.98 -16.84 -13.95
CA GLN A 82 -74.10 -15.54 -14.62
C GLN A 82 -74.02 -14.39 -13.63
N GLU A 83 -74.64 -14.53 -12.45
CA GLU A 83 -74.56 -13.54 -11.37
C GLU A 83 -73.13 -13.41 -10.84
N ASP A 84 -72.42 -14.52 -10.63
CA ASP A 84 -71.02 -14.54 -10.22
C ASP A 84 -70.10 -13.87 -11.26
N ASN A 85 -70.28 -14.17 -12.55
CA ASN A 85 -69.52 -13.51 -13.62
C ASN A 85 -69.77 -12.00 -13.66
N LEU A 86 -71.02 -11.59 -13.42
CA LEU A 86 -71.39 -10.18 -13.37
C LEU A 86 -70.75 -9.49 -12.16
N HIS A 87 -70.68 -10.17 -11.01
CA HIS A 87 -70.00 -9.70 -9.82
C HIS A 87 -68.49 -9.53 -10.05
N LEU A 88 -67.81 -10.55 -10.60
CA LEU A 88 -66.38 -10.48 -10.94
C LEU A 88 -66.08 -9.37 -11.96
N SER A 89 -66.96 -9.19 -12.95
CA SER A 89 -66.81 -8.13 -13.95
C SER A 89 -66.90 -6.74 -13.32
N ARG A 90 -67.77 -6.54 -12.32
CA ARG A 90 -67.83 -5.28 -11.55
C ARG A 90 -66.57 -5.07 -10.72
N GLN A 91 -66.09 -6.09 -10.00
CA GLN A 91 -64.85 -6.00 -9.22
C GLN A 91 -63.64 -5.65 -10.10
N LEU A 92 -63.53 -6.25 -11.29
CA LEU A 92 -62.49 -5.90 -12.26
C LEU A 92 -62.62 -4.46 -12.75
N GLN A 93 -63.84 -3.97 -12.98
CA GLN A 93 -64.07 -2.59 -13.39
C GLN A 93 -63.68 -1.61 -12.27
N ASP A 94 -64.00 -1.92 -11.01
CA ASP A 94 -63.65 -1.10 -9.86
C ASP A 94 -62.12 -1.04 -9.68
N LEU A 95 -61.43 -2.18 -9.74
CA LEU A 95 -59.97 -2.23 -9.72
C LEU A 95 -59.35 -1.45 -10.89
N GLN A 96 -59.94 -1.52 -12.08
CA GLN A 96 -59.46 -0.76 -13.24
C GLN A 96 -59.67 0.75 -13.06
N ASN A 97 -60.74 1.17 -12.37
CA ASN A 97 -60.99 2.56 -12.05
C ASN A 97 -60.00 3.05 -10.98
N GLU A 98 -59.71 2.25 -9.96
CA GLU A 98 -58.70 2.54 -8.94
C GLU A 98 -57.29 2.71 -9.56
N LEU A 99 -56.91 1.82 -10.49
CA LEU A 99 -55.64 1.91 -11.21
C LEU A 99 -55.53 3.12 -12.14
N LYS A 100 -56.66 3.69 -12.59
CA LYS A 100 -56.70 4.90 -13.43
C LYS A 100 -56.77 6.19 -12.61
N ASP A 101 -57.09 6.12 -11.32
CA ASP A 101 -57.08 7.30 -10.46
C ASP A 101 -55.65 7.53 -9.95
N ASP A 102 -55.00 8.54 -10.53
CA ASP A 102 -53.66 8.98 -10.12
C ASP A 102 -53.57 9.24 -8.61
N ARG A 103 -54.63 9.71 -7.95
CA ARG A 103 -54.61 9.93 -6.50
C ARG A 103 -54.51 8.62 -5.73
N TYR A 104 -55.18 7.57 -6.20
CA TYR A 104 -55.05 6.24 -5.62
C TYR A 104 -53.65 5.68 -5.85
N VAL A 105 -53.11 5.85 -7.06
CA VAL A 105 -51.74 5.41 -7.38
C VAL A 105 -50.71 6.12 -6.50
N TYR A 106 -50.79 7.45 -6.35
CA TYR A 106 -49.86 8.22 -5.51
C TYR A 106 -50.00 7.97 -4.00
N SER A 107 -51.21 7.62 -3.54
CA SER A 107 -51.43 7.22 -2.15
C SER A 107 -51.16 5.73 -1.90
N SER A 108 -50.94 4.95 -2.96
CA SER A 108 -50.61 3.53 -2.84
C SER A 108 -49.28 3.33 -2.13
N ARG A 109 -49.20 2.29 -1.32
CA ARG A 109 -48.01 1.93 -0.56
C ARG A 109 -46.78 1.66 -1.45
N ALA A 110 -46.99 1.13 -2.64
CA ALA A 110 -45.89 0.84 -3.58
C ALA A 110 -45.28 2.14 -4.12
N TYR A 111 -46.12 3.13 -4.47
CA TYR A 111 -45.65 4.42 -4.94
C TYR A 111 -44.93 5.19 -3.82
N THR A 112 -45.51 5.26 -2.62
CA THR A 112 -44.90 5.98 -1.49
C THR A 112 -43.53 5.40 -1.13
N LEU A 113 -43.40 4.07 -1.08
CA LEU A 113 -42.10 3.42 -0.83
C LEU A 113 -41.07 3.77 -1.91
N CYS A 114 -41.45 3.77 -3.18
CA CYS A 114 -40.56 4.11 -4.28
C CYS A 114 -40.16 5.60 -4.23
N ASN A 115 -41.11 6.48 -3.92
CA ASN A 115 -40.89 7.91 -3.77
C ASN A 115 -39.99 8.24 -2.58
N ASP A 116 -40.17 7.57 -1.44
CA ASP A 116 -39.32 7.71 -0.25
C ASP A 116 -37.88 7.27 -0.55
N GLN A 117 -37.71 6.16 -1.27
CA GLN A 117 -36.39 5.72 -1.75
C GLN A 117 -35.75 6.74 -2.68
N LEU A 118 -36.52 7.31 -3.62
CA LEU A 118 -36.03 8.33 -4.54
C LEU A 118 -35.60 9.61 -3.80
N HIS A 119 -36.37 10.04 -2.80
CA HIS A 119 -35.99 11.17 -1.95
C HIS A 119 -34.73 10.87 -1.14
N HIS A 120 -34.61 9.67 -0.56
CA HIS A 120 -33.41 9.25 0.17
C HIS A 120 -32.17 9.34 -0.72
N TRP A 121 -32.20 8.74 -1.91
CA TRP A 121 -31.08 8.78 -2.85
C TRP A 121 -30.78 10.19 -3.37
N SER A 122 -31.80 11.03 -3.54
CA SER A 122 -31.61 12.43 -3.92
C SER A 122 -30.87 13.21 -2.83
N SER A 123 -31.27 13.05 -1.56
CA SER A 123 -30.57 13.67 -0.42
C SER A 123 -29.15 13.12 -0.23
N GLU A 124 -28.92 11.84 -0.49
CA GLU A 124 -27.58 11.25 -0.50
C GLU A 124 -26.70 11.89 -1.56
N ALA A 125 -27.20 12.04 -2.79
CA ALA A 125 -26.48 12.64 -3.89
C ALA A 125 -26.12 14.11 -3.60
N GLU A 126 -27.04 14.88 -3.03
CA GLU A 126 -26.77 16.26 -2.60
C GLU A 126 -25.69 16.35 -1.53
N ARG A 127 -25.70 15.43 -0.56
CA ARG A 127 -24.67 15.35 0.49
C ARG A 127 -23.29 15.07 -0.09
N TYR A 128 -23.18 14.10 -1.00
CA TYR A 128 -21.91 13.80 -1.67
C TYR A 128 -21.42 14.95 -2.54
N LYS A 129 -22.34 15.66 -3.21
CA LYS A 129 -22.00 16.86 -3.99
C LYS A 129 -21.42 17.95 -3.09
N ALA A 130 -22.04 18.24 -1.95
CA ALA A 130 -21.53 19.22 -0.99
C ALA A 130 -20.14 18.86 -0.45
N LEU A 131 -19.91 17.56 -0.16
CA LEU A 131 -18.60 17.07 0.26
C LEU A 131 -17.54 17.24 -0.85
N ALA A 132 -17.89 16.91 -2.09
CA ALA A 132 -16.99 17.07 -3.23
C ALA A 132 -16.61 18.55 -3.46
N ASP A 133 -17.59 19.46 -3.35
CA ASP A 133 -17.36 20.90 -3.46
C ASP A 133 -16.43 21.42 -2.34
N SER A 134 -16.61 20.93 -1.10
CA SER A 134 -15.72 21.24 0.02
C SER A 134 -14.29 20.75 -0.23
N LEU A 135 -14.12 19.49 -0.64
CA LEU A 135 -12.80 18.92 -0.93
C LEU A 135 -12.10 19.64 -2.09
N GLN A 136 -12.86 20.09 -3.09
CA GLN A 136 -12.34 20.87 -4.20
C GLN A 136 -11.83 22.24 -3.73
N ALA A 137 -12.54 22.89 -2.80
CA ALA A 137 -12.09 24.13 -2.18
C ALA A 137 -10.81 23.93 -1.35
N ASP A 138 -10.76 22.87 -0.54
CA ASP A 138 -9.59 22.52 0.27
C ASP A 138 -8.36 22.24 -0.60
N ARG A 139 -8.52 21.49 -1.70
CA ARG A 139 -7.45 21.25 -2.68
C ARG A 139 -6.89 22.55 -3.24
N SER A 140 -7.75 23.53 -3.54
CA SER A 140 -7.31 24.84 -4.04
C SER A 140 -6.56 25.66 -2.98
N PHE A 141 -6.93 25.53 -1.71
CA PHE A 141 -6.24 26.15 -0.60
C PHE A 141 -4.86 25.51 -0.37
N ILE A 142 -4.80 24.18 -0.30
CA ILE A 142 -3.56 23.41 -0.14
C ILE A 142 -2.59 23.74 -1.27
N GLY A 143 -3.04 23.74 -2.53
CA GLY A 143 -2.17 24.07 -3.67
C GLY A 143 -1.64 25.50 -3.65
N ARG A 144 -2.35 26.47 -3.05
CA ARG A 144 -1.81 27.82 -2.82
C ARG A 144 -0.78 27.82 -1.71
N ARG A 145 -1.04 27.13 -0.60
CA ARG A 145 -0.12 27.01 0.53
C ARG A 145 1.18 26.31 0.15
N GLU A 146 1.09 25.26 -0.66
CA GLU A 146 2.25 24.55 -1.20
C GLU A 146 3.14 25.48 -2.02
N LYS A 147 2.56 26.26 -2.95
CA LYS A 147 3.32 27.26 -3.73
C LYS A 147 4.00 28.31 -2.84
N GLU A 148 3.31 28.78 -1.80
CA GLU A 148 3.90 29.71 -0.83
C GLU A 148 5.09 29.10 -0.08
N LEU A 149 4.98 27.83 0.33
CA LEU A 149 6.04 27.10 1.01
C LEU A 149 7.25 26.86 0.08
N VAL A 150 7.01 26.55 -1.20
CA VAL A 150 8.08 26.41 -2.20
C VAL A 150 8.85 27.73 -2.35
N LEU A 151 8.15 28.86 -2.50
CA LEU A 151 8.79 30.17 -2.60
C LEU A 151 9.57 30.53 -1.32
N LYS A 152 9.06 30.17 -0.14
CA LYS A 152 9.78 30.34 1.14
C LYS A 152 11.04 29.46 1.21
N ALA A 153 10.98 28.22 0.73
CA ALA A 153 12.14 27.34 0.68
C ALA A 153 13.23 27.88 -0.26
N GLU A 154 12.85 28.34 -1.45
CA GLU A 154 13.77 28.99 -2.40
C GLU A 154 14.43 30.24 -1.80
N ALA A 155 13.65 31.05 -1.06
CA ALA A 155 14.17 32.23 -0.36
C ALA A 155 15.18 31.86 0.76
N VAL A 156 14.91 30.78 1.51
CA VAL A 156 15.82 30.26 2.54
C VAL A 156 17.12 29.75 1.91
N ASP A 157 17.04 29.03 0.79
CA ASP A 157 18.24 28.55 0.10
C ASP A 157 19.07 29.70 -0.49
N ALA A 158 18.42 30.74 -1.00
CA ALA A 158 19.10 31.97 -1.42
C ALA A 158 19.78 32.68 -0.23
N ALA A 159 19.11 32.75 0.92
CA ALA A 159 19.66 33.34 2.14
C ALA A 159 20.88 32.54 2.65
N LYS A 160 20.81 31.21 2.66
CA LYS A 160 21.95 30.34 3.02
C LYS A 160 23.15 30.58 2.12
N LYS A 161 22.96 30.60 0.80
CA LYS A 161 24.05 30.93 -0.14
C LYS A 161 24.68 32.29 0.13
N ALA A 162 23.88 33.29 0.52
CA ALA A 162 24.40 34.60 0.88
C ALA A 162 25.21 34.57 2.20
N VAL A 163 24.78 33.75 3.18
CA VAL A 163 25.51 33.52 4.43
C VAL A 163 26.83 32.81 4.15
N ASP A 164 26.83 31.71 3.40
CA ASP A 164 28.05 30.95 3.04
C ASP A 164 29.09 31.85 2.33
N ASN A 165 28.62 32.74 1.44
CA ASN A 165 29.47 33.73 0.78
C ASN A 165 30.04 34.76 1.76
N SER A 166 29.27 35.14 2.78
CA SER A 166 29.75 36.06 3.82
C SER A 166 30.73 35.39 4.79
N GLU A 167 30.51 34.11 5.14
CA GLU A 167 31.40 33.31 5.98
C GLU A 167 32.74 33.11 5.29
N SER A 168 32.77 32.68 4.03
CA SER A 168 34.01 32.57 3.24
C SER A 168 34.75 33.91 3.15
N ARG A 169 34.03 35.03 3.03
CA ARG A 169 34.65 36.36 3.04
C ARG A 169 35.23 36.74 4.41
N ILE A 170 34.57 36.33 5.50
CA ILE A 170 35.08 36.52 6.87
C ILE A 170 36.36 35.71 7.04
N GLU A 171 36.36 34.44 6.68
CA GLU A 171 37.54 33.56 6.73
C GLU A 171 38.71 34.16 5.94
N GLU A 172 38.47 34.68 4.74
CA GLU A 172 39.49 35.37 3.95
C GLU A 172 40.07 36.60 4.70
N LEU A 173 39.22 37.42 5.31
CA LEU A 173 39.66 38.62 6.04
C LEU A 173 40.43 38.26 7.32
N GLU A 174 40.01 37.20 8.02
CA GLU A 174 40.72 36.66 9.18
C GLU A 174 42.12 36.18 8.80
N HIS A 175 42.26 35.50 7.65
CA HIS A 175 43.58 35.09 7.14
C HIS A 175 44.47 36.30 6.81
N HIS A 176 43.91 37.37 6.22
CA HIS A 176 44.66 38.60 5.97
C HIS A 176 45.10 39.28 7.28
N MET A 177 44.23 39.32 8.28
CA MET A 177 44.53 39.90 9.60
C MET A 177 45.67 39.13 10.28
N HIS A 178 45.62 37.80 10.30
CA HIS A 178 46.70 36.98 10.85
C HIS A 178 48.03 37.23 10.13
N ARG A 179 48.01 37.36 8.80
CA ARG A 179 49.20 37.70 8.01
C ARG A 179 49.80 39.05 8.42
N PHE A 180 48.97 40.09 8.55
CA PHE A 180 49.45 41.41 8.99
C PHE A 180 49.99 41.41 10.42
N ILE A 181 49.43 40.59 11.32
CA ILE A 181 49.95 40.44 12.68
C ILE A 181 51.36 39.84 12.63
N ILE A 182 51.58 38.80 11.81
CA ILE A 182 52.90 38.18 11.63
C ILE A 182 53.89 39.20 11.06
N GLU A 183 53.53 39.90 9.99
CA GLU A 183 54.39 40.92 9.37
C GLU A 183 54.74 42.06 10.35
N LYS A 184 53.76 42.52 11.15
CA LYS A 184 54.00 43.52 12.19
C LYS A 184 55.03 43.01 13.21
N ASN A 185 54.85 41.80 13.72
CA ASN A 185 55.75 41.21 14.71
C ASN A 185 57.18 41.07 14.16
N GLU A 186 57.32 40.68 12.88
CA GLU A 186 58.64 40.62 12.22
C GLU A 186 59.31 42.00 12.11
N LEU A 187 58.55 43.04 11.79
CA LEU A 187 59.06 44.41 11.71
C LEU A 187 59.43 44.95 13.10
N GLU A 188 58.65 44.61 14.12
CA GLU A 188 58.91 44.97 15.52
C GLU A 188 60.23 44.35 16.01
N ILE A 189 60.45 43.05 15.72
CA ILE A 189 61.72 42.36 15.99
C ILE A 189 62.90 43.07 15.29
N LYS A 190 62.78 43.35 14.00
CA LYS A 190 63.84 44.05 13.24
C LYS A 190 64.14 45.45 13.77
N MET A 191 63.12 46.15 14.25
CA MET A 191 63.28 47.46 14.88
C MET A 191 64.01 47.36 16.21
N GLU A 192 63.65 46.39 17.05
CA GLU A 192 64.32 46.11 18.32
C GLU A 192 65.80 45.74 18.11
N GLU A 193 66.09 44.90 17.11
CA GLU A 193 67.47 44.56 16.71
C GLU A 193 68.28 45.82 16.32
N ALA A 194 67.71 46.71 15.51
CA ALA A 194 68.36 47.95 15.10
C ALA A 194 68.60 48.93 16.27
N ILE A 195 67.65 49.01 17.22
CA ILE A 195 67.80 49.82 18.44
C ILE A 195 68.93 49.26 19.30
N GLN A 196 68.98 47.94 19.49
CA GLN A 196 70.04 47.28 20.28
C GLN A 196 71.43 47.46 19.66
N ASP A 197 71.56 47.43 18.33
CA ASP A 197 72.83 47.65 17.63
C ASP A 197 73.33 49.10 17.76
N SER A 198 72.44 50.08 17.93
CA SER A 198 72.79 51.50 18.11
C SER A 198 73.27 51.88 19.52
N GLY A 199 72.95 51.07 20.53
CA GLY A 199 73.32 51.31 21.94
C GLY A 199 74.70 50.78 22.34
N ARG A 200 75.41 50.05 21.48
CA ARG A 200 76.67 49.33 21.81
C ARG A 200 77.95 50.19 21.86
N LYS A 201 77.88 51.48 22.20
CA LYS A 201 79.10 52.30 22.36
C LYS A 201 79.48 52.63 23.81
N ASP A 202 78.50 52.75 24.71
CA ASP A 202 78.77 53.05 26.14
C ASP A 202 78.51 51.84 27.06
N ILE A 203 77.92 50.75 26.56
CA ILE A 203 77.68 49.51 27.33
C ILE A 203 78.87 48.53 27.23
N LYS A 204 79.87 48.83 26.39
CA LYS A 204 81.02 47.93 26.17
C LYS A 204 81.87 47.72 27.44
N ASP A 205 81.99 48.77 28.26
CA ASP A 205 82.80 48.72 29.48
C ASP A 205 82.01 48.14 30.67
N GLU A 206 80.69 48.32 30.70
CA GLU A 206 79.80 47.67 31.69
C GLU A 206 79.56 46.18 31.37
N PHE A 207 79.50 45.79 30.09
CA PHE A 207 79.42 44.39 29.64
C PHE A 207 80.69 43.58 29.92
N GLN A 208 81.85 44.22 30.07
CA GLN A 208 83.08 43.51 30.43
C GLN A 208 83.06 43.07 31.90
N ILE A 209 82.43 43.88 32.77
CA ILE A 209 82.22 43.56 34.18
C ILE A 209 81.06 42.57 34.34
N MET A 210 79.90 42.82 33.69
CA MET A 210 78.78 41.88 33.68
C MET A 210 79.10 40.56 32.97
N GLY A 211 79.94 40.56 31.93
CA GLY A 211 80.37 39.36 31.21
C GLY A 211 81.18 38.42 32.09
N SER A 212 81.94 38.94 33.05
CA SER A 212 82.67 38.12 34.03
C SER A 212 81.74 37.46 35.06
N ALA A 213 80.65 38.13 35.44
CA ALA A 213 79.62 37.58 36.33
C ALA A 213 78.68 36.61 35.58
N LEU A 214 78.23 36.99 34.39
CA LEU A 214 77.43 36.18 33.48
C LEU A 214 78.16 34.93 33.05
N SER A 215 79.48 34.95 32.80
CA SER A 215 80.22 33.73 32.44
C SER A 215 80.19 32.68 33.56
N LYS A 216 80.12 33.13 34.83
CA LYS A 216 79.97 32.25 36.00
C LYS A 216 78.55 31.72 36.15
N GLU A 217 77.53 32.54 35.88
CA GLU A 217 76.13 32.13 35.85
C GLU A 217 75.79 31.26 34.65
N ILE A 218 76.39 31.52 33.47
CA ILE A 218 76.31 30.72 32.26
C ILE A 218 76.89 29.33 32.53
N GLY A 219 78.01 29.20 33.24
CA GLY A 219 78.50 27.87 33.64
C GLY A 219 77.51 27.09 34.52
N MET A 220 76.75 27.78 35.38
CA MET A 220 75.69 27.15 36.20
C MET A 220 74.43 26.86 35.38
N MET A 221 74.03 27.77 34.49
CA MET A 221 72.89 27.61 33.60
C MET A 221 73.16 26.58 32.51
N GLU A 222 74.39 26.41 32.04
CA GLU A 222 74.80 25.36 31.10
C GLU A 222 74.71 23.99 31.76
N ALA A 223 75.12 23.87 33.03
CA ALA A 223 74.93 22.63 33.78
C ALA A 223 73.44 22.31 33.99
N GLN A 224 72.60 23.31 34.23
CA GLN A 224 71.14 23.13 34.30
C GLN A 224 70.54 22.84 32.91
N LEU A 225 70.95 23.55 31.87
CA LEU A 225 70.53 23.39 30.48
C LEU A 225 70.88 21.99 29.98
N ASN A 226 72.04 21.45 30.34
CA ASN A 226 72.42 20.09 29.98
C ASN A 226 71.51 19.06 30.68
N ARG A 227 71.16 19.26 31.95
CA ARG A 227 70.13 18.43 32.61
C ARG A 227 68.77 18.56 31.92
N TRP A 228 68.33 19.77 31.58
CA TRP A 228 67.08 19.98 30.85
C TRP A 228 67.12 19.40 29.43
N LYS A 229 68.27 19.40 28.76
CA LYS A 229 68.48 18.77 27.46
C LYS A 229 68.40 17.25 27.57
N GLU A 230 69.01 16.66 28.58
CA GLU A 230 68.90 15.22 28.88
C GLU A 230 67.43 14.86 29.17
N THR A 231 66.75 15.60 30.06
CA THR A 231 65.31 15.39 30.33
C THR A 231 64.44 15.63 29.10
N ALA A 232 64.79 16.58 28.23
CA ALA A 232 64.06 16.83 26.98
C ALA A 232 64.30 15.73 25.95
N GLN A 233 65.52 15.19 25.86
CA GLN A 233 65.85 14.03 25.04
C GLN A 233 65.10 12.79 25.52
N GLU A 234 65.05 12.54 26.82
CA GLU A 234 64.20 11.50 27.43
C GLU A 234 62.71 11.74 27.14
N ALA A 235 62.24 12.98 27.22
CA ALA A 235 60.86 13.31 26.86
C ALA A 235 60.57 13.10 25.37
N VAL A 236 61.55 13.31 24.48
CA VAL A 236 61.43 13.02 23.04
C VAL A 236 61.44 11.51 22.81
N SER A 237 62.34 10.74 23.43
CA SER A 237 62.35 9.28 23.31
C SER A 237 61.06 8.66 23.82
N LEU A 238 60.53 9.14 24.95
CA LEU A 238 59.22 8.71 25.47
C LEU A 238 58.06 9.12 24.55
N ARG A 239 58.13 10.26 23.87
CA ARG A 239 57.13 10.64 22.84
C ARG A 239 57.23 9.77 21.60
N GLU A 240 58.43 9.38 21.18
CA GLU A 240 58.65 8.46 20.06
C GLU A 240 58.15 7.06 20.40
N GLU A 241 58.45 6.56 21.60
CA GLU A 241 57.88 5.32 22.14
C GLU A 241 56.36 5.39 22.18
N ARG A 242 55.78 6.48 22.69
CA ARG A 242 54.34 6.71 22.68
C ARG A 242 53.75 6.67 21.27
N ARG A 243 54.37 7.35 20.29
CA ARG A 243 53.91 7.31 18.88
C ARG A 243 54.00 5.90 18.29
N SER A 244 55.05 5.14 18.65
CA SER A 244 55.20 3.75 18.23
C SER A 244 54.10 2.86 18.82
N LEU A 245 53.74 3.09 20.09
CA LEU A 245 52.65 2.41 20.78
C LEU A 245 51.28 2.83 20.21
N GLU A 246 51.06 4.10 19.91
CA GLU A 246 49.85 4.61 19.25
C GLU A 246 49.70 4.00 17.85
N THR A 247 50.78 3.85 17.09
CA THR A 247 50.78 3.19 15.78
C THR A 247 50.49 1.69 15.93
N SER A 248 51.07 1.03 16.95
CA SER A 248 50.79 -0.37 17.28
C SER A 248 49.32 -0.57 17.69
N LEU A 249 48.78 0.34 18.52
CA LEU A 249 47.39 0.35 18.94
C LEU A 249 46.46 0.56 17.74
N GLY A 250 46.80 1.49 16.84
CA GLY A 250 46.06 1.71 15.59
C GLY A 250 46.00 0.44 14.73
N ARG A 251 47.12 -0.28 14.58
CA ARG A 251 47.15 -1.58 13.91
C ARG A 251 46.25 -2.61 14.62
N LYS A 252 46.28 -2.68 15.96
CA LYS A 252 45.43 -3.58 16.73
C LYS A 252 43.94 -3.24 16.64
N VAL A 253 43.58 -1.96 16.54
CA VAL A 253 42.20 -1.53 16.30
C VAL A 253 41.71 -1.97 14.92
N ILE A 254 42.55 -1.87 13.88
CA ILE A 254 42.23 -2.37 12.54
C ILE A 254 42.07 -3.89 12.56
N GLU A 255 43.02 -4.63 13.14
CA GLU A 255 42.94 -6.09 13.30
C GLU A 255 41.65 -6.50 14.04
N HIS A 256 41.28 -5.79 15.11
CA HIS A 256 40.06 -6.05 15.86
C HIS A 256 38.80 -5.78 15.02
N LYS A 257 38.76 -4.70 14.22
CA LYS A 257 37.65 -4.42 13.29
C LYS A 257 37.53 -5.51 12.23
N ASP A 258 38.66 -5.96 11.67
CA ASP A 258 38.68 -7.04 10.68
C ASP A 258 38.20 -8.36 11.29
N LEU A 259 38.60 -8.67 12.53
CA LEU A 259 38.10 -9.84 13.27
C LEU A 259 36.60 -9.74 13.55
N ILE A 260 36.08 -8.58 13.96
CA ILE A 260 34.63 -8.36 14.09
C ILE A 260 33.92 -8.63 12.76
N GLY A 261 34.46 -8.09 11.65
CA GLY A 261 33.92 -8.32 10.31
C GLY A 261 33.89 -9.80 9.94
N LYS A 262 34.98 -10.53 10.21
CA LYS A 262 35.06 -11.99 10.02
C LYS A 262 34.06 -12.75 10.89
N CYS A 263 33.95 -12.41 12.17
CA CYS A 263 32.97 -13.01 13.08
C CYS A 263 31.52 -12.75 12.63
N ALA A 264 31.22 -11.54 12.16
CA ALA A 264 29.91 -11.19 11.63
C ALA A 264 29.58 -11.99 10.36
N HIS A 265 30.57 -12.14 9.46
CA HIS A 265 30.45 -12.95 8.25
C HIS A 265 30.19 -14.42 8.59
N GLN A 266 31.01 -15.02 9.46
CA GLN A 266 30.83 -16.40 9.94
C GLN A 266 29.49 -16.60 10.66
N THR A 267 29.02 -15.61 11.43
CA THR A 267 27.70 -15.66 12.05
C THR A 267 26.58 -15.66 11.00
N GLY A 268 26.77 -14.92 9.90
CA GLY A 268 25.89 -14.94 8.73
C GLY A 268 25.88 -16.31 8.04
N GLU A 269 27.04 -16.89 7.79
CA GLU A 269 27.19 -18.25 7.21
C GLU A 269 26.56 -19.33 8.11
N ILE A 270 26.75 -19.24 9.43
CA ILE A 270 26.11 -20.16 10.37
C ILE A 270 24.59 -20.04 10.30
N ARG A 271 24.06 -18.83 10.14
CA ARG A 271 22.62 -18.61 10.00
C ARG A 271 22.08 -19.23 8.71
N THR A 272 22.75 -19.01 7.58
CA THR A 272 22.33 -19.59 6.29
C THR A 272 22.47 -21.11 6.29
N LEU A 273 23.51 -21.67 6.92
CA LEU A 273 23.66 -23.11 7.09
C LEU A 273 22.57 -23.71 7.99
N LYS A 274 22.13 -22.99 9.03
CA LYS A 274 20.98 -23.41 9.86
C LYS A 274 19.68 -23.41 9.06
N GLU A 275 19.41 -22.34 8.30
CA GLU A 275 18.23 -22.28 7.42
C GLU A 275 18.24 -23.41 6.37
N LEU A 276 19.41 -23.71 5.81
CA LEU A 276 19.58 -24.82 4.87
C LEU A 276 19.36 -26.17 5.57
N ALA A 277 19.87 -26.37 6.78
CA ALA A 277 19.66 -27.60 7.54
C ALA A 277 18.18 -27.81 7.89
N GLU A 278 17.47 -26.76 8.30
CA GLU A 278 16.03 -26.79 8.53
C GLU A 278 15.25 -27.10 7.24
N LYS A 279 15.68 -26.54 6.11
CA LYS A 279 15.12 -26.89 4.80
C LYS A 279 15.38 -28.36 4.46
N MET A 280 16.61 -28.84 4.56
CA MET A 280 16.93 -30.24 4.30
C MET A 280 16.17 -31.20 5.23
N GLN A 281 15.88 -30.79 6.47
CA GLN A 281 15.06 -31.56 7.39
C GLN A 281 13.59 -31.62 6.94
N ARG A 282 13.02 -30.51 6.43
CA ARG A 282 11.68 -30.50 5.82
C ARG A 282 11.64 -31.35 4.55
N ASP A 283 12.60 -31.14 3.65
CA ASP A 283 12.72 -31.91 2.41
C ASP A 283 12.88 -33.41 2.71
N LYS A 284 13.60 -33.78 3.78
CA LYS A 284 13.69 -35.17 4.26
C LYS A 284 12.33 -35.72 4.70
N GLN A 285 11.56 -34.96 5.49
CA GLN A 285 10.21 -35.36 5.93
C GLN A 285 9.26 -35.50 4.72
N GLU A 286 9.34 -34.59 3.75
CA GLU A 286 8.59 -34.68 2.49
C GLU A 286 9.00 -35.93 1.69
N CYS A 287 10.31 -36.22 1.60
CA CYS A 287 10.81 -37.43 0.95
C CYS A 287 10.36 -38.71 1.67
N GLU A 288 10.31 -38.73 3.01
CA GLU A 288 9.76 -39.84 3.79
C GLU A 288 8.26 -40.05 3.46
N ILE A 289 7.48 -38.98 3.34
CA ILE A 289 6.07 -39.05 2.88
C ILE A 289 5.98 -39.58 1.45
N PHE A 290 6.84 -39.11 0.53
CA PHE A 290 6.89 -39.63 -0.84
C PHE A 290 7.30 -41.10 -0.88
N LEU A 291 8.20 -41.55 0.00
CA LEU A 291 8.57 -42.96 0.12
C LEU A 291 7.43 -43.81 0.66
N GLU A 292 6.62 -43.31 1.60
CA GLU A 292 5.37 -43.97 2.01
C GLU A 292 4.38 -44.06 0.84
N MET A 293 4.18 -42.96 0.09
CA MET A 293 3.32 -42.96 -1.10
C MET A 293 3.81 -43.90 -2.20
N LEU A 294 5.12 -43.93 -2.48
CA LEU A 294 5.73 -44.84 -3.45
C LEU A 294 5.68 -46.28 -2.96
N GLY A 295 5.86 -46.52 -1.66
CA GLY A 295 5.64 -47.81 -1.02
C GLY A 295 4.23 -48.35 -1.28
N GLN A 296 3.22 -47.46 -1.28
CA GLN A 296 1.85 -47.78 -1.64
C GLN A 296 1.67 -48.03 -3.15
N GLN A 297 2.35 -47.27 -4.01
CA GLN A 297 2.31 -47.43 -5.49
C GLN A 297 3.04 -48.67 -6.02
N ILE A 298 3.99 -49.25 -5.29
CA ILE A 298 4.67 -50.49 -5.72
C ILE A 298 3.68 -51.67 -5.82
N TYR A 299 2.54 -51.62 -5.11
CA TYR A 299 1.48 -52.61 -5.22
C TYR A 299 0.57 -52.43 -6.47
N ASP A 300 0.68 -51.33 -7.21
CA ASP A 300 -0.18 -50.97 -8.37
C ASP A 300 0.61 -50.74 -9.69
N ASN A 301 1.76 -51.40 -9.87
CA ASN A 301 2.70 -51.12 -10.98
C ASN A 301 2.50 -51.97 -12.25
N ARG A 302 1.25 -52.22 -12.65
CA ARG A 302 0.93 -53.05 -13.83
C ARG A 302 1.01 -52.28 -15.16
N ASP A 303 0.68 -51.00 -15.14
CA ASP A 303 0.51 -50.20 -16.38
C ASP A 303 1.83 -49.63 -16.93
N ILE A 304 2.83 -49.39 -16.08
CA ILE A 304 4.13 -48.82 -16.49
C ILE A 304 4.98 -49.81 -17.29
N LEU A 305 4.81 -51.12 -17.06
CA LEU A 305 5.58 -52.15 -17.75
C LEU A 305 5.24 -52.21 -19.24
N GLU A 306 3.95 -52.02 -19.59
CA GLU A 306 3.46 -52.07 -20.97
C GLU A 306 3.93 -50.88 -21.82
N ILE A 307 4.07 -49.70 -21.22
CA ILE A 307 4.53 -48.49 -21.93
C ILE A 307 6.01 -48.61 -22.32
N ARG A 308 6.86 -49.09 -21.42
CA ARG A 308 8.32 -49.28 -21.68
C ARG A 308 8.64 -50.25 -22.80
N GLU A 309 7.73 -51.18 -23.10
CA GLU A 309 7.87 -52.13 -24.22
C GLU A 309 7.50 -51.49 -25.58
N SER A 310 6.65 -50.47 -25.58
CA SER A 310 6.29 -49.73 -26.78
C SER A 310 7.35 -48.70 -27.18
N GLU A 311 7.99 -48.04 -26.20
CA GLU A 311 9.05 -47.04 -26.44
C GLU A 311 10.33 -47.65 -27.01
N ARG A 312 10.75 -48.83 -26.51
CA ARG A 312 11.92 -49.57 -27.05
C ARG A 312 11.78 -49.85 -28.55
N ARG A 313 10.56 -50.06 -29.05
CA ARG A 313 10.30 -50.29 -30.47
C ARG A 313 10.52 -49.02 -31.31
N ALA A 314 10.05 -47.87 -30.83
CA ALA A 314 10.21 -46.59 -31.54
C ALA A 314 11.69 -46.14 -31.61
N HIS A 315 12.46 -46.34 -30.53
CA HIS A 315 13.84 -45.87 -30.47
C HIS A 315 14.77 -46.57 -31.48
N SER A 316 14.53 -47.86 -31.73
CA SER A 316 15.27 -48.63 -32.74
C SER A 316 15.10 -48.09 -34.16
N GLN A 317 13.95 -47.47 -34.47
CA GLN A 317 13.65 -46.93 -35.80
C GLN A 317 14.38 -45.60 -36.05
N ALA A 318 14.59 -44.80 -35.00
CA ALA A 318 15.26 -43.50 -35.11
C ALA A 318 16.79 -43.61 -35.30
N GLU A 319 17.43 -44.61 -34.69
CA GLU A 319 18.88 -44.87 -34.83
C GLU A 319 19.30 -45.11 -36.29
N ILE A 320 18.46 -45.82 -37.03
CA ILE A 320 18.70 -46.14 -38.45
C ILE A 320 18.75 -44.86 -39.30
N LEU A 321 17.89 -43.87 -39.02
CA LEU A 321 17.85 -42.62 -39.77
C LEU A 321 19.04 -41.70 -39.45
N ARG A 322 19.59 -41.78 -38.23
CA ARG A 322 20.68 -40.92 -37.76
C ARG A 322 22.03 -41.29 -38.40
N ALA A 323 22.28 -42.58 -38.59
CA ALA A 323 23.52 -43.05 -39.20
C ALA A 323 23.69 -42.51 -40.63
N ALA A 324 22.60 -42.38 -41.39
CA ALA A 324 22.63 -41.91 -42.77
C ALA A 324 22.99 -40.41 -42.91
N LEU A 325 22.64 -39.57 -41.93
CA LEU A 325 22.91 -38.12 -41.99
C LEU A 325 24.38 -37.79 -41.66
N ASN A 326 24.98 -38.52 -40.72
CA ASN A 326 26.36 -38.24 -40.28
C ASN A 326 27.42 -38.53 -41.35
N GLU A 327 27.13 -39.41 -42.31
CA GLU A 327 28.07 -39.76 -43.39
C GLU A 327 28.23 -38.61 -44.40
N HIS A 328 27.17 -37.82 -44.62
CA HIS A 328 27.19 -36.69 -45.55
C HIS A 328 27.99 -35.47 -45.06
N ASP A 329 27.92 -35.16 -43.76
CA ASP A 329 28.61 -34.01 -43.17
C ASP A 329 30.15 -34.15 -43.15
N LEU A 330 30.66 -35.39 -43.14
CA LEU A 330 32.10 -35.65 -43.08
C LEU A 330 32.83 -35.28 -44.39
N GLU A 331 32.17 -35.46 -45.55
CA GLU A 331 32.75 -35.18 -46.87
C GLU A 331 32.99 -33.68 -47.12
N LEU A 332 32.13 -32.80 -46.58
CA LEU A 332 32.22 -31.36 -46.78
C LEU A 332 33.41 -30.74 -46.05
N ARG A 333 33.80 -31.29 -44.88
CA ARG A 333 34.87 -30.74 -44.04
C ARG A 333 36.28 -30.97 -44.58
N VAL A 334 36.49 -31.99 -45.39
CA VAL A 334 37.83 -32.33 -45.92
C VAL A 334 38.25 -31.37 -47.05
N LYS A 335 37.31 -30.82 -47.81
CA LYS A 335 37.61 -29.92 -48.94
C LYS A 335 38.11 -28.54 -48.49
N SER A 336 37.61 -27.99 -47.38
CA SER A 336 37.97 -26.64 -46.93
C SER A 336 39.35 -26.54 -46.26
N ALA A 337 39.88 -27.65 -45.73
CA ALA A 337 41.17 -27.64 -45.03
C ALA A 337 42.38 -27.49 -45.98
N ASN A 338 42.31 -28.03 -47.21
CA ASN A 338 43.44 -28.04 -48.14
C ASN A 338 43.74 -26.67 -48.79
N GLU A 339 42.77 -25.76 -48.85
CA GLU A 339 42.95 -24.45 -49.48
C GLU A 339 43.68 -23.43 -48.57
N ALA A 340 43.64 -23.64 -47.24
CA ALA A 340 44.22 -22.72 -46.26
C ALA A 340 45.75 -22.88 -46.07
N GLU A 341 46.31 -24.06 -46.33
CA GLU A 341 47.72 -24.37 -46.06
C GLU A 341 48.68 -23.72 -47.07
N SER A 342 48.27 -23.54 -48.32
CA SER A 342 49.10 -22.95 -49.39
C SER A 342 49.42 -21.46 -49.18
N ALA A 343 48.63 -20.73 -48.38
CA ALA A 343 48.76 -19.28 -48.23
C ALA A 343 49.80 -18.83 -47.18
N CYS A 344 50.18 -19.72 -46.25
CA CYS A 344 51.06 -19.36 -45.13
C CYS A 344 52.56 -19.41 -45.48
N GLN A 345 52.99 -20.19 -46.47
CA GLN A 345 54.41 -20.43 -46.76
C GLN A 345 55.14 -19.24 -47.43
N GLN A 346 54.42 -18.33 -48.11
CA GLN A 346 55.01 -17.20 -48.83
C GLN A 346 55.39 -15.99 -47.94
N ARG A 347 54.85 -15.90 -46.71
CA ARG A 347 55.05 -14.73 -45.82
C ARG A 347 56.29 -14.81 -44.94
N LEU A 348 56.89 -15.99 -44.77
CA LEU A 348 58.01 -16.17 -43.83
C LEU A 348 59.37 -15.71 -44.39
N SER A 349 59.56 -15.75 -45.71
CA SER A 349 60.86 -15.49 -46.36
C SER A 349 61.26 -14.01 -46.50
N ALA A 350 60.35 -13.06 -46.24
CA ALA A 350 60.61 -11.63 -46.41
C ALA A 350 61.09 -10.92 -45.12
N ALA A 351 60.89 -11.54 -43.95
CA ALA A 351 61.18 -10.91 -42.65
C ALA A 351 62.62 -11.12 -42.15
N GLU A 352 63.42 -11.98 -42.79
CA GLU A 352 64.76 -12.36 -42.31
C GLU A 352 65.91 -11.46 -42.81
N ALA A 353 65.66 -10.50 -43.73
CA ALA A 353 66.70 -9.68 -44.35
C ALA A 353 66.98 -8.32 -43.66
N GLU A 354 66.05 -7.75 -42.89
CA GLU A 354 66.17 -6.38 -42.33
C GLU A 354 66.90 -6.30 -40.98
N ILE A 355 67.22 -7.44 -40.34
CA ILE A 355 67.83 -7.45 -38.98
C ILE A 355 69.37 -7.29 -39.02
N ALA A 356 70.01 -7.33 -40.19
CA ALA A 356 71.47 -7.32 -40.31
C ALA A 356 72.12 -5.91 -40.38
N GLU A 357 71.40 -4.85 -40.72
CA GLU A 357 72.01 -3.52 -41.03
C GLU A 357 72.11 -2.55 -39.84
N LEU A 358 71.40 -2.75 -38.73
CA LEU A 358 71.31 -1.75 -37.65
C LEU A 358 72.29 -1.96 -36.48
N ARG A 359 73.39 -2.70 -36.68
CA ARG A 359 74.39 -3.00 -35.63
C ARG A 359 75.78 -2.36 -35.83
N ALA A 360 75.96 -1.44 -36.79
CA ALA A 360 77.27 -0.89 -37.16
C ALA A 360 77.55 0.59 -36.80
N GLU A 361 76.61 1.33 -36.20
CA GLU A 361 76.74 2.80 -36.01
C GLU A 361 76.55 3.26 -34.56
N LEU A 362 77.38 2.77 -33.62
CA LEU A 362 77.32 3.23 -32.21
C LEU A 362 78.68 3.42 -31.50
N ASP A 363 79.82 3.53 -32.19
CA ASP A 363 81.16 3.57 -31.54
C ASP A 363 82.07 4.79 -31.86
N ALA A 364 81.61 6.05 -31.75
CA ALA A 364 82.56 7.19 -31.86
C ALA A 364 82.22 8.52 -31.12
N SER A 365 82.97 8.79 -30.04
CA SER A 365 83.75 10.03 -29.75
C SER A 365 83.22 11.15 -28.81
N ASP A 366 84.14 11.68 -27.96
CA ASP A 366 83.94 12.63 -26.81
C ASP A 366 85.22 13.54 -26.52
N ARG A 367 85.07 14.86 -26.14
CA ARG A 367 85.91 15.82 -25.25
C ARG A 367 86.96 16.94 -25.68
N ALA A 368 86.80 18.19 -25.11
CA ALA A 368 87.66 19.17 -24.28
C ALA A 368 88.59 20.41 -24.72
N ASN A 369 88.45 21.60 -24.00
CA ASN A 369 89.37 22.65 -23.34
C ASN A 369 90.12 23.98 -23.91
N ARG A 370 89.90 25.17 -23.22
CA ARG A 370 90.66 26.39 -22.62
C ARG A 370 91.90 27.25 -23.17
N GLY A 371 92.03 28.60 -22.82
CA GLY A 371 93.31 29.42 -22.56
C GLY A 371 93.45 30.98 -22.90
N ASP A 372 94.29 31.86 -22.25
CA ASP A 372 94.22 33.40 -22.11
C ASP A 372 95.57 34.29 -22.19
N LYS A 373 95.50 35.66 -22.44
CA LYS A 373 96.30 36.97 -22.18
C LYS A 373 97.85 37.31 -22.29
N ASN A 374 98.24 38.58 -22.66
CA ASN A 374 98.92 39.71 -21.86
C ASN A 374 99.60 40.92 -22.66
N LYS A 375 99.88 42.10 -22.01
CA LYS A 375 100.57 43.36 -22.51
C LYS A 375 101.48 44.05 -21.44
N ARG A 376 102.45 44.93 -21.83
CA ARG A 376 102.89 46.24 -21.22
C ARG A 376 104.41 46.57 -21.32
N ARG A 377 104.78 47.80 -21.76
CA ARG A 377 105.86 48.69 -21.20
C ARG A 377 106.03 50.00 -22.02
N GLU A 378 105.05 50.89 -21.87
CA GLU A 378 105.05 52.30 -22.33
C GLU A 378 105.46 53.26 -21.18
N ALA A 379 106.16 52.80 -20.15
CA ALA A 379 106.09 53.42 -18.82
C ALA A 379 107.01 54.63 -18.56
N GLU A 380 108.04 54.88 -19.37
CA GLU A 380 109.10 55.84 -19.00
C GLU A 380 108.92 57.24 -19.60
N THR A 381 108.14 57.40 -20.67
CA THR A 381 107.81 58.71 -21.26
C THR A 381 106.83 59.52 -20.41
N TYR A 382 106.07 58.84 -19.56
CA TYR A 382 105.04 59.45 -18.73
C TYR A 382 105.58 60.36 -17.61
N ILE A 383 106.82 60.16 -17.15
CA ILE A 383 107.29 60.79 -15.90
C ILE A 383 107.55 62.29 -16.06
N SER A 384 108.06 62.73 -17.20
CA SER A 384 108.35 64.14 -17.47
C SER A 384 107.11 64.97 -17.88
N GLU A 385 106.06 64.33 -18.41
CA GLU A 385 104.74 64.99 -18.59
C GLU A 385 104.04 65.21 -17.24
N ILE A 386 104.26 64.33 -16.26
CA ILE A 386 103.61 64.39 -14.93
C ILE A 386 103.99 65.67 -14.16
N GLU A 387 105.23 66.15 -14.28
CA GLU A 387 105.69 67.32 -13.49
C GLU A 387 105.14 68.65 -14.02
N ALA A 388 105.06 68.84 -15.34
CA ALA A 388 104.47 70.04 -15.95
C ALA A 388 102.95 70.11 -15.78
N ILE A 389 102.29 68.95 -15.76
CA ILE A 389 100.88 68.82 -15.41
C ILE A 389 100.67 69.23 -13.94
N GLY A 390 101.60 68.92 -13.03
CA GLY A 390 101.48 69.21 -11.60
C GLY A 390 101.24 70.67 -11.24
N GLN A 391 101.95 71.62 -11.87
CA GLN A 391 101.83 73.04 -11.51
C GLN A 391 100.55 73.70 -12.04
N ALA A 392 100.11 73.37 -13.26
CA ALA A 392 98.82 73.82 -13.79
C ALA A 392 97.65 73.21 -13.00
N TYR A 393 97.87 72.03 -12.40
CA TYR A 393 96.91 71.40 -11.50
C TYR A 393 96.70 72.19 -10.21
N GLU A 394 97.73 72.79 -9.61
CA GLU A 394 97.58 73.56 -8.35
C GLU A 394 96.74 74.83 -8.52
N ASP A 395 96.99 75.62 -9.58
CA ASP A 395 96.19 76.83 -9.86
C ASP A 395 94.74 76.47 -10.24
N MET A 396 94.56 75.43 -11.06
CA MET A 396 93.23 74.89 -11.36
C MET A 396 92.56 74.34 -10.08
N GLN A 397 93.30 73.77 -9.15
CA GLN A 397 92.79 73.24 -7.90
C GLN A 397 92.21 74.35 -7.01
N THR A 398 92.89 75.50 -6.89
CA THR A 398 92.38 76.63 -6.10
C THR A 398 91.13 77.27 -6.72
N GLN A 399 91.08 77.45 -8.04
CA GLN A 399 89.88 77.94 -8.73
C GLN A 399 88.72 76.93 -8.65
N ASN A 400 89.01 75.63 -8.80
CA ASN A 400 88.04 74.57 -8.56
C ASN A 400 87.52 74.62 -7.12
N GLN A 401 88.36 74.91 -6.13
CA GLN A 401 87.94 74.99 -4.74
C GLN A 401 86.89 76.09 -4.52
N HIS A 402 87.06 77.26 -5.15
CA HIS A 402 86.08 78.35 -5.08
C HIS A 402 84.77 78.01 -5.83
N LEU A 403 84.84 77.41 -7.01
CA LEU A 403 83.64 76.98 -7.75
C LEU A 403 82.89 75.86 -7.02
N LEU A 404 83.62 74.91 -6.42
CA LEU A 404 83.03 73.86 -5.58
C LEU A 404 82.31 74.45 -4.38
N GLN A 405 82.83 75.52 -3.78
CA GLN A 405 82.18 76.17 -2.63
C GLN A 405 80.89 76.91 -3.02
N GLN A 406 80.87 77.62 -4.14
CA GLN A 406 79.64 78.25 -4.66
C GLN A 406 78.59 77.22 -5.10
N LEU A 407 79.04 76.12 -5.72
CA LEU A 407 78.16 74.99 -6.04
C LEU A 407 77.58 74.39 -4.76
N ALA A 408 78.40 74.20 -3.72
CA ALA A 408 77.93 73.71 -2.42
C ALA A 408 76.88 74.64 -1.79
N GLU A 409 77.07 75.95 -1.80
CA GLU A 409 76.10 76.92 -1.26
C GLU A 409 74.78 76.94 -2.06
N ARG A 410 74.85 76.85 -3.40
CA ARG A 410 73.66 76.76 -4.26
C ARG A 410 72.94 75.42 -4.07
N ASP A 411 73.69 74.34 -3.95
CA ASP A 411 73.15 73.00 -3.72
C ASP A 411 72.50 72.93 -2.33
N ASP A 412 73.06 73.56 -1.30
CA ASP A 412 72.44 73.71 0.02
C ASP A 412 71.11 74.46 -0.03
N TYR A 413 71.03 75.56 -0.80
CA TYR A 413 69.78 76.29 -1.01
C TYR A 413 68.73 75.43 -1.75
N ASN A 414 69.16 74.74 -2.82
CA ASN A 414 68.29 73.85 -3.59
C ASN A 414 67.80 72.67 -2.74
N ILE A 415 68.65 72.06 -1.92
CA ILE A 415 68.29 70.99 -0.99
C ILE A 415 67.21 71.48 -0.03
N LYS A 416 67.35 72.69 0.53
CA LYS A 416 66.33 73.27 1.44
C LYS A 416 64.99 73.44 0.73
N LEU A 417 64.96 74.05 -0.45
CA LEU A 417 63.73 74.29 -1.21
C LEU A 417 63.06 73.00 -1.67
N VAL A 418 63.85 72.02 -2.12
CA VAL A 418 63.35 70.67 -2.45
C VAL A 418 62.82 69.98 -1.19
N SER A 419 63.49 70.09 -0.05
CA SER A 419 63.03 69.50 1.22
C SER A 419 61.68 70.09 1.66
N GLU A 420 61.49 71.41 1.53
CA GLU A 420 60.25 72.09 1.89
C GLU A 420 59.12 71.74 0.90
N SER A 421 59.43 71.68 -0.40
CA SER A 421 58.48 71.20 -1.42
C SER A 421 58.05 69.75 -1.19
N VAL A 422 58.98 68.87 -0.81
CA VAL A 422 58.71 67.47 -0.45
C VAL A 422 57.84 67.41 0.80
N LYS A 423 58.17 68.19 1.83
CA LYS A 423 57.40 68.25 3.08
C LYS A 423 55.95 68.69 2.83
N ILE A 424 55.73 69.75 2.07
CA ILE A 424 54.39 70.24 1.72
C ILE A 424 53.61 69.17 0.92
N LYS A 425 54.25 68.53 -0.07
CA LYS A 425 53.62 67.44 -0.83
C LYS A 425 53.25 66.26 0.06
N GLN A 426 54.09 65.91 1.02
CA GLN A 426 53.84 64.83 1.97
C GLN A 426 52.67 65.17 2.90
N GLU A 427 52.63 66.40 3.44
CA GLU A 427 51.51 66.87 4.28
C GLU A 427 50.19 66.88 3.51
N GLN A 428 50.19 67.36 2.26
CA GLN A 428 49.00 67.37 1.40
C GLN A 428 48.54 65.95 1.05
N SER A 429 49.47 65.05 0.73
CA SER A 429 49.18 63.63 0.49
C SER A 429 48.57 62.95 1.73
N LEU A 430 49.10 63.24 2.92
CA LEU A 430 48.56 62.74 4.19
C LEU A 430 47.13 63.26 4.45
N LEU A 431 46.86 64.54 4.17
CA LEU A 431 45.53 65.14 4.25
C LEU A 431 44.53 64.48 3.31
N SER A 432 44.89 64.29 2.04
CA SER A 432 44.03 63.59 1.07
C SER A 432 43.78 62.13 1.49
N ARG A 433 44.81 61.42 1.96
CA ARG A 433 44.67 60.05 2.44
C ARG A 433 43.75 59.97 3.68
N LYS A 434 43.86 60.94 4.59
CA LYS A 434 42.98 61.06 5.76
C LYS A 434 41.52 61.28 5.33
N GLN A 435 41.26 62.17 4.38
CA GLN A 435 39.92 62.43 3.85
C GLN A 435 39.30 61.18 3.20
N VAL A 436 40.06 60.48 2.36
CA VAL A 436 39.62 59.23 1.73
C VAL A 436 39.33 58.17 2.79
N SER A 437 40.21 58.00 3.79
CA SER A 437 40.01 57.05 4.88
C SER A 437 38.76 57.39 5.71
N THR A 438 38.50 58.66 6.00
CA THR A 438 37.27 59.08 6.70
C THR A 438 36.01 58.81 5.89
N ALA A 439 36.04 59.01 4.57
CA ALA A 439 34.91 58.72 3.69
C ALA A 439 34.64 57.20 3.63
N GLN A 440 35.69 56.38 3.49
CA GLN A 440 35.58 54.92 3.55
C GLN A 440 35.03 54.42 4.88
N LEU A 441 35.45 55.02 6.00
CA LEU A 441 34.94 54.68 7.33
C LEU A 441 33.45 55.03 7.48
N GLN A 442 33.02 56.19 6.97
CA GLN A 442 31.60 56.55 6.96
C GLN A 442 30.77 55.60 6.10
N GLN A 443 31.26 55.22 4.92
CA GLN A 443 30.60 54.24 4.05
C GLN A 443 30.52 52.85 4.71
N SER A 444 31.59 52.40 5.37
CA SER A 444 31.60 51.16 6.13
C SER A 444 30.58 51.21 7.27
N LYS A 445 30.50 52.35 7.98
CA LYS A 445 29.54 52.54 9.07
C LYS A 445 28.08 52.47 8.59
N THR A 446 27.73 53.13 7.49
CA THR A 446 26.35 53.05 6.95
C THR A 446 26.01 51.65 6.48
N SER A 447 26.97 50.93 5.87
CA SER A 447 26.79 49.53 5.50
C SER A 447 26.58 48.62 6.72
N LEU A 448 27.33 48.83 7.81
CA LEU A 448 27.17 48.11 9.07
C LEU A 448 25.79 48.36 9.70
N GLU A 449 25.32 49.61 9.70
CA GLU A 449 24.00 49.97 10.24
C GLU A 449 22.87 49.30 9.42
N SER A 450 22.99 49.27 8.10
CA SER A 450 22.03 48.54 7.24
C SER A 450 22.04 47.03 7.47
N LEU A 451 23.22 46.43 7.71
CA LEU A 451 23.36 45.02 8.04
C LEU A 451 22.71 44.71 9.39
N LYS A 452 22.94 45.54 10.40
CA LYS A 452 22.30 45.41 11.72
C LYS A 452 20.77 45.45 11.61
N MET A 453 20.22 46.37 10.83
CA MET A 453 18.77 46.46 10.63
C MET A 453 18.19 45.22 9.94
N ARG A 454 18.92 44.66 8.97
CA ARG A 454 18.52 43.39 8.32
C ARG A 454 18.57 42.21 9.29
N ILE A 455 19.59 42.13 10.14
CA ILE A 455 19.71 41.09 11.18
C ILE A 455 18.51 41.17 12.12
N THR A 456 18.20 42.34 12.68
CA THR A 456 17.05 42.51 13.59
C THR A 456 15.72 42.13 12.93
N GLN A 457 15.54 42.52 11.66
CA GLN A 457 14.34 42.14 10.91
C GLN A 457 14.24 40.63 10.70
N SER A 458 15.36 39.96 10.38
CA SER A 458 15.40 38.51 10.20
C SER A 458 15.17 37.74 11.51
N GLU A 459 15.69 38.26 12.63
CA GLU A 459 15.46 37.68 13.96
C GLU A 459 13.97 37.77 14.35
N ASP A 460 13.32 38.91 14.09
CA ASP A 460 11.90 39.07 14.36
C ASP A 460 11.03 38.19 13.47
N GLN A 461 11.38 38.01 12.19
CA GLN A 461 10.72 37.05 11.31
C GLN A 461 10.91 35.60 11.79
N MET A 462 12.11 35.25 12.26
CA MET A 462 12.39 33.92 12.81
C MET A 462 11.55 33.64 14.07
N LYS A 463 11.38 34.62 14.96
CA LYS A 463 10.50 34.49 16.13
C LYS A 463 9.05 34.15 15.74
N VAL A 464 8.52 34.80 14.70
CA VAL A 464 7.17 34.52 14.19
C VAL A 464 7.07 33.07 13.70
N HIS A 465 8.03 32.60 12.90
CA HIS A 465 8.04 31.23 12.41
C HIS A 465 8.18 30.19 13.52
N ILE A 466 8.99 30.47 14.55
CA ILE A 466 9.08 29.60 15.72
C ILE A 466 7.73 29.52 16.44
N MET A 467 7.04 30.65 16.60
CA MET A 467 5.72 30.68 17.23
C MET A 467 4.66 29.91 16.42
N GLU A 468 4.66 30.06 15.09
CA GLU A 468 3.79 29.27 14.18
C GLU A 468 4.08 27.77 14.30
N ALA A 469 5.36 27.38 14.30
CA ALA A 469 5.77 25.98 14.46
C ALA A 469 5.31 25.40 15.81
N LEU A 470 5.44 26.16 16.90
CA LEU A 470 4.94 25.75 18.21
C LEU A 470 3.42 25.54 18.20
N SER A 471 2.65 26.43 17.56
CA SER A 471 1.20 26.25 17.40
C SER A 471 0.85 24.94 16.69
N TYR A 472 1.52 24.66 15.56
CA TYR A 472 1.30 23.41 14.82
C TYR A 472 1.63 22.17 15.66
N THR A 473 2.73 22.19 16.41
CA THR A 473 3.05 21.06 17.30
C THR A 473 2.04 20.86 18.42
N GLN A 474 1.38 21.93 18.88
CA GLN A 474 0.33 21.85 19.88
C GLN A 474 -0.97 21.29 19.29
N GLU A 475 -1.34 21.74 18.10
CA GLU A 475 -2.49 21.22 17.34
C GLU A 475 -2.31 19.72 17.02
N ASP A 476 -1.12 19.31 16.59
CA ASP A 476 -0.81 17.92 16.27
C ASP A 476 -0.91 17.01 17.50
N ARG A 477 -0.43 17.48 18.66
CA ARG A 477 -0.64 16.79 19.95
C ARG A 477 -2.11 16.66 20.30
N HIS A 478 -2.91 17.70 20.07
CA HIS A 478 -4.34 17.67 20.33
C HIS A 478 -5.06 16.67 19.42
N LEU A 479 -4.73 16.65 18.13
CA LEU A 479 -5.26 15.68 17.16
C LEU A 479 -4.89 14.24 17.52
N ALA A 480 -3.64 14.01 17.96
CA ALA A 480 -3.22 12.69 18.43
C ALA A 480 -4.04 12.20 19.64
N LEU A 481 -4.33 13.08 20.60
CA LEU A 481 -5.18 12.75 21.75
C LEU A 481 -6.63 12.43 21.36
N LEU A 482 -7.19 13.20 20.42
CA LEU A 482 -8.53 12.93 19.88
C LEU A 482 -8.58 11.58 19.16
N LEU A 483 -7.56 11.28 18.36
CA LEU A 483 -7.47 10.01 17.63
C LEU A 483 -7.34 8.81 18.58
N GLU A 484 -6.55 8.92 19.64
CA GLU A 484 -6.46 7.87 20.67
C GLU A 484 -7.75 7.71 21.48
N THR A 485 -8.56 8.76 21.58
CA THR A 485 -9.89 8.69 22.21
C THR A 485 -10.89 7.98 21.29
N ALA A 486 -10.95 8.40 20.01
CA ALA A 486 -11.81 7.76 19.01
C ALA A 486 -11.47 6.27 18.80
N LYS A 487 -10.18 5.90 18.83
CA LYS A 487 -9.76 4.48 18.79
C LYS A 487 -10.30 3.67 19.96
N ARG A 488 -10.27 4.24 21.18
CA ARG A 488 -10.81 3.56 22.37
C ARG A 488 -12.32 3.37 22.24
N GLU A 489 -13.04 4.42 21.86
CA GLU A 489 -14.50 4.37 21.65
C GLU A 489 -14.89 3.36 20.56
N SER A 490 -14.16 3.32 19.44
CA SER A 490 -14.35 2.34 18.38
C SER A 490 -14.13 0.90 18.89
N GLY A 491 -13.08 0.69 19.69
CA GLY A 491 -12.79 -0.62 20.27
C GLY A 491 -13.88 -1.09 21.26
N ASP A 492 -14.49 -0.17 21.99
CA ASP A 492 -15.59 -0.50 22.91
C ASP A 492 -16.90 -0.78 22.14
N ALA A 493 -17.20 0.00 21.10
CA ALA A 493 -18.34 -0.26 20.22
C ALA A 493 -18.22 -1.62 19.49
N GLU A 494 -17.01 -2.02 19.08
CA GLU A 494 -16.79 -3.35 18.51
C GLU A 494 -17.06 -4.49 19.50
N LYS A 495 -16.71 -4.31 20.78
CA LYS A 495 -17.01 -5.30 21.82
C LYS A 495 -18.50 -5.42 22.05
N GLU A 496 -19.20 -4.28 22.12
CA GLU A 496 -20.66 -4.24 22.27
C GLU A 496 -21.36 -4.91 21.08
N LEU A 497 -20.89 -4.65 19.86
CA LEU A 497 -21.41 -5.27 18.65
C LEU A 497 -21.20 -6.81 18.64
N LYS A 498 -20.05 -7.30 19.10
CA LYS A 498 -19.80 -8.75 19.25
C LYS A 498 -20.73 -9.38 20.28
N TRP A 499 -20.98 -8.69 21.39
CA TRP A 499 -21.92 -9.13 22.40
C TRP A 499 -23.35 -9.19 21.85
N LEU A 500 -23.81 -8.13 21.17
CA LEU A 500 -25.13 -8.07 20.53
C LEU A 500 -25.33 -9.17 19.48
N ARG A 501 -24.31 -9.46 18.65
CA ARG A 501 -24.37 -10.57 17.69
C ARG A 501 -24.55 -11.92 18.38
N SER A 502 -23.85 -12.14 19.49
CA SER A 502 -23.96 -13.38 20.26
C SER A 502 -25.35 -13.53 20.89
N ALA A 503 -25.89 -12.43 21.42
CA ALA A 503 -27.24 -12.37 21.95
C ALA A 503 -28.30 -12.64 20.85
N ALA A 504 -28.12 -12.04 19.66
CA ALA A 504 -29.01 -12.27 18.52
C ALA A 504 -29.01 -13.74 18.08
N PHE A 505 -27.84 -14.38 17.98
CA PHE A 505 -27.74 -15.79 17.63
C PHE A 505 -28.42 -16.70 18.67
N SER A 506 -28.31 -16.36 19.96
CA SER A 506 -29.03 -17.08 21.02
C SER A 506 -30.54 -16.94 20.87
N ALA A 507 -31.04 -15.72 20.62
CA ALA A 507 -32.46 -15.44 20.42
C ALA A 507 -33.02 -16.13 19.17
N GLU A 508 -32.26 -16.18 18.07
CA GLU A 508 -32.63 -16.88 16.84
C GLU A 508 -32.77 -18.38 17.08
N LYS A 509 -31.83 -18.99 17.83
CA LYS A 509 -31.93 -20.40 18.22
C LYS A 509 -33.14 -20.68 19.11
N GLU A 510 -33.45 -19.79 20.05
CA GLU A 510 -34.64 -19.90 20.89
C GLU A 510 -35.92 -19.79 20.03
N TYR A 511 -35.95 -18.87 19.08
CA TYR A 511 -37.06 -18.72 18.14
C TYR A 511 -37.27 -19.98 17.29
N GLU A 512 -36.21 -20.55 16.70
CA GLU A 512 -36.29 -21.81 15.98
C GLU A 512 -36.83 -22.95 16.85
N GLN A 513 -36.41 -23.00 18.11
CA GLN A 513 -36.87 -24.02 19.04
C GLN A 513 -38.36 -23.84 19.39
N LEU A 514 -38.81 -22.60 19.59
CA LEU A 514 -40.23 -22.28 19.78
C LEU A 514 -41.04 -22.62 18.53
N HIS A 515 -40.51 -22.35 17.34
CA HIS A 515 -41.17 -22.67 16.09
C HIS A 515 -41.40 -24.18 15.94
N ARG A 516 -40.37 -24.99 16.20
CA ARG A 516 -40.49 -26.47 16.22
C ARG A 516 -41.55 -26.96 17.21
N LYS A 517 -41.60 -26.40 18.41
CA LYS A 517 -42.65 -26.73 19.41
C LYS A 517 -44.04 -26.34 18.92
N LEU A 518 -44.15 -25.24 18.18
CA LEU A 518 -45.43 -24.77 17.64
C LEU A 518 -45.91 -25.75 16.56
N ASP A 519 -45.01 -26.22 15.69
CA ASP A 519 -45.29 -27.28 14.72
C ASP A 519 -45.72 -28.59 15.40
N GLU A 520 -45.03 -28.99 16.47
CA GLU A 520 -45.40 -30.17 17.28
C GLU A 520 -46.83 -30.05 17.85
N ILE A 521 -47.16 -28.91 18.48
CA ILE A 521 -48.51 -28.64 19.00
C ILE A 521 -49.55 -28.64 17.87
N GLN A 522 -49.19 -28.13 16.69
CA GLN A 522 -50.09 -28.10 15.56
C GLN A 522 -50.39 -29.50 15.02
N MET A 523 -49.37 -30.37 14.96
CA MET A 523 -49.52 -31.79 14.64
C MET A 523 -50.37 -32.51 15.68
N GLU A 524 -50.12 -32.31 16.97
CA GLU A 524 -50.94 -32.87 18.07
C GLU A 524 -52.41 -32.46 17.91
N ARG A 525 -52.67 -31.18 17.66
CA ARG A 525 -54.03 -30.66 17.43
C ARG A 525 -54.72 -31.31 16.21
N GLU A 526 -53.98 -31.58 15.14
CA GLU A 526 -54.50 -32.30 13.97
C GLU A 526 -54.82 -33.75 14.29
N THR A 527 -53.97 -34.42 15.08
CA THR A 527 -54.25 -35.78 15.56
C THR A 527 -55.52 -35.82 16.42
N GLU A 528 -55.66 -34.91 17.40
CA GLU A 528 -56.87 -34.80 18.23
C GLU A 528 -58.13 -34.52 17.39
N ARG A 529 -58.04 -33.67 16.36
CA ARG A 529 -59.16 -33.44 15.43
C ARG A 529 -59.54 -34.69 14.65
N SER A 530 -58.56 -35.48 14.23
CA SER A 530 -58.79 -36.73 13.50
C SER A 530 -59.41 -37.80 14.40
N GLU A 531 -58.98 -37.88 15.66
CA GLU A 531 -59.56 -38.75 16.67
C GLU A 531 -60.99 -38.33 17.01
N LYS A 532 -61.23 -37.03 17.17
CA LYS A 532 -62.58 -36.49 17.36
C LYS A 532 -63.50 -36.86 16.19
N LYS A 533 -63.05 -36.73 14.94
CA LYS A 533 -63.84 -37.13 13.76
C LYS A 533 -64.21 -38.61 13.80
N LYS A 534 -63.26 -39.50 14.14
CA LYS A 534 -63.54 -40.94 14.29
C LYS A 534 -64.58 -41.19 15.39
N LEU A 535 -64.44 -40.53 16.53
CA LEU A 535 -65.42 -40.65 17.62
C LEU A 535 -66.80 -40.12 17.20
N ASP A 536 -66.87 -39.00 16.47
CA ASP A 536 -68.12 -38.46 15.94
C ASP A 536 -68.76 -39.45 14.92
N GLU A 537 -67.96 -40.09 14.06
CA GLU A 537 -68.39 -41.16 13.14
C GLU A 537 -68.94 -42.38 13.90
N GLU A 538 -68.23 -42.87 14.91
CA GLU A 538 -68.67 -43.96 15.79
C GLU A 538 -69.98 -43.60 16.52
N LEU A 539 -70.15 -42.33 16.92
CA LEU A 539 -71.36 -41.83 17.57
C LEU A 539 -72.55 -41.81 16.60
N VAL A 540 -72.34 -41.42 15.34
CA VAL A 540 -73.37 -41.49 14.29
C VAL A 540 -73.75 -42.94 14.00
N GLU A 541 -72.79 -43.85 13.90
CA GLU A 541 -73.07 -45.29 13.75
C GLU A 541 -73.89 -45.82 14.92
N LEU A 542 -73.49 -45.52 16.16
CA LEU A 542 -74.26 -45.88 17.36
C LEU A 542 -75.66 -45.27 17.34
N SER A 543 -75.81 -44.00 16.98
CA SER A 543 -77.12 -43.35 16.86
C SER A 543 -78.00 -44.07 15.83
N ASN A 544 -77.45 -44.42 14.66
CA ASN A 544 -78.15 -45.19 13.63
C ASN A 544 -78.56 -46.57 14.17
N THR A 545 -77.69 -47.28 14.89
CA THR A 545 -78.06 -48.56 15.51
C THR A 545 -79.14 -48.41 16.57
N VAL A 546 -79.13 -47.32 17.34
CA VAL A 546 -80.18 -46.99 18.30
C VAL A 546 -81.48 -46.70 17.56
N ASP A 547 -81.47 -45.89 16.51
CA ASP A 547 -82.64 -45.58 15.69
C ASP A 547 -83.18 -46.84 15.00
N GLU A 548 -82.32 -47.72 14.51
CA GLU A 548 -82.68 -49.05 13.98
C GLU A 548 -83.32 -49.93 15.06
N LEU A 549 -82.76 -50.00 16.27
CA LEU A 549 -83.34 -50.75 17.39
C LEU A 549 -84.66 -50.13 17.89
N THR A 550 -84.81 -48.81 17.80
CA THR A 550 -86.01 -48.08 18.22
C THR A 550 -87.12 -48.21 17.17
N SER A 551 -86.76 -48.23 15.88
CA SER A 551 -87.67 -48.49 14.76
C SER A 551 -87.98 -49.99 14.58
N ALA A 552 -87.06 -50.87 14.97
CA ALA A 552 -87.29 -52.30 15.10
C ALA A 552 -88.16 -52.61 16.32
N SER A 553 -89.47 -52.45 16.14
CA SER A 553 -90.49 -53.28 16.81
C SER A 553 -90.46 -53.25 18.34
N GLY A 554 -90.18 -52.11 18.98
CA GLY A 554 -90.66 -51.88 20.35
C GLY A 554 -92.20 -52.02 20.39
N GLU A 555 -92.88 -51.29 19.51
CA GLU A 555 -94.34 -51.39 19.35
C GLU A 555 -94.81 -52.71 18.76
N ALA A 556 -94.12 -53.29 17.76
CA ALA A 556 -94.53 -54.57 17.18
C ALA A 556 -94.18 -55.80 18.05
N ALA A 557 -93.28 -55.68 19.04
CA ALA A 557 -93.07 -56.70 20.06
C ALA A 557 -94.10 -56.53 21.20
N VAL A 558 -94.38 -55.29 21.61
CA VAL A 558 -95.45 -54.98 22.57
C VAL A 558 -96.83 -55.39 22.03
N GLN A 559 -97.12 -55.17 20.76
CA GLN A 559 -98.38 -55.59 20.12
C GLN A 559 -98.50 -57.11 20.05
N ARG A 560 -97.41 -57.84 19.73
CA ARG A 560 -97.40 -59.31 19.77
C ARG A 560 -97.62 -59.87 21.18
N LEU A 561 -96.99 -59.28 22.19
CA LEU A 561 -97.23 -59.65 23.60
C LEU A 561 -98.66 -59.28 24.05
N GLN A 562 -99.22 -58.18 23.55
CA GLN A 562 -100.60 -57.80 23.82
C GLN A 562 -101.61 -58.75 23.17
N ASP A 563 -101.34 -59.23 21.95
CA ASP A 563 -102.13 -60.25 21.26
C ASP A 563 -102.02 -61.61 21.98
N GLU A 564 -100.84 -62.02 22.45
CA GLU A 564 -100.66 -63.20 23.31
C GLU A 564 -101.38 -63.09 24.66
N ILE A 565 -101.41 -61.90 25.28
CA ILE A 565 -102.21 -61.63 26.48
C ILE A 565 -103.71 -61.74 26.17
N ASN A 566 -104.15 -61.25 25.01
CA ASN A 566 -105.54 -61.35 24.59
C ASN A 566 -105.95 -62.80 24.30
N ASP A 567 -105.08 -63.59 23.67
CA ASP A 567 -105.28 -65.02 23.44
C ASP A 567 -105.24 -65.81 24.75
N SER A 568 -104.33 -65.49 25.66
CA SER A 568 -104.31 -66.06 27.02
C SER A 568 -105.57 -65.69 27.81
N LYS A 569 -106.07 -64.45 27.67
CA LYS A 569 -107.38 -64.03 28.21
C LYS A 569 -108.54 -64.74 27.53
N ALA A 570 -108.45 -65.08 26.25
CA ALA A 570 -109.46 -65.84 25.52
C ALA A 570 -109.47 -67.32 25.95
N ILE A 571 -108.31 -67.91 26.25
CA ILE A 571 -108.18 -69.24 26.85
C ILE A 571 -108.71 -69.26 28.29
N LEU A 572 -108.54 -68.16 29.03
CA LEU A 572 -109.12 -67.97 30.37
C LEU A 572 -110.63 -67.65 30.37
N LYS A 573 -111.27 -67.47 29.20
CA LYS A 573 -112.74 -67.38 29.10
C LYS A 573 -113.34 -68.79 29.14
N CYS A 574 -113.47 -69.32 30.34
CA CYS A 574 -114.30 -70.48 30.64
C CYS A 574 -115.77 -70.19 30.30
N GLY A 575 -116.34 -70.92 29.33
CA GLY A 575 -117.73 -70.80 28.89
C GLY A 575 -118.81 -71.23 29.92
N VAL A 576 -118.45 -71.39 31.20
CA VAL A 576 -119.35 -71.90 32.26
C VAL A 576 -119.48 -70.92 33.45
N CYS A 577 -118.82 -69.75 33.43
CA CYS A 577 -118.84 -68.79 34.55
C CYS A 577 -119.31 -67.37 34.17
N LEU A 578 -120.24 -67.23 33.22
CA LEU A 578 -120.94 -65.96 32.98
C LEU A 578 -122.06 -65.79 34.00
N ASP A 579 -121.73 -65.29 35.20
CA ASP A 579 -122.58 -64.33 35.91
C ASP A 579 -121.88 -63.72 37.15
N ARG A 580 -121.63 -62.41 37.02
CA ARG A 580 -121.51 -61.38 38.08
C ARG A 580 -120.19 -61.21 38.88
N PRO A 581 -119.96 -59.97 39.41
CA PRO A 581 -118.78 -59.16 39.14
C PRO A 581 -117.82 -59.10 40.34
N LYS A 582 -116.57 -58.66 40.12
CA LYS A 582 -115.74 -58.14 41.22
C LYS A 582 -115.06 -56.83 40.85
N ARG A 583 -115.34 -55.84 41.69
CA ARG A 583 -114.61 -54.60 41.88
C ARG A 583 -113.14 -54.90 42.16
N SER A 584 -112.27 -54.17 41.48
CA SER A 584 -111.09 -53.49 42.02
C SER A 584 -110.73 -52.37 41.06
#